data_AF-A0A938ESY8-F1
#
_entry.id   AF-A0A938ESY8-F1
#
_cell.length_a   1.000
_cell.length_b   1.000
_cell.length_c   1.000
_cell.angle_alpha   90.00
_cell.angle_beta   90.00
_cell.angle_gamma   90.00
#
_symmetry.space_group_name_H-M   'P 1'
#
loop_
_entity.id
_entity.type
_entity.pdbx_description
1 polymer ?
#
loop_
_entity_poly.entity_id
_entity_poly.type
_entity_poly.pdbx_seq_one_letter_code
_entity_poly.pdbx_strand_id
1 'polypeptide(L)'
;MRHVIWTQWDDLEVPEGIVRRSPSNTDLERDNLDDITIYVPTYAVGRPALELTRRMPNLKILQMPNAGYEDALEFTRPGMTLCNGKGIHDASTSELAVGLAIASLR
;
A
#
# COMPACT_ATOMS: atom_id res chain seq x y z
N MET A 1 11.87 19.13 0.35
CA MET A 1 11.29 18.25 -0.68
C MET A 1 9.83 18.03 -0.31
N ARG A 2 8.89 18.25 -1.24
CA ARG A 2 7.47 18.00 -0.99
C ARG A 2 7.19 16.55 -1.39
N HIS A 3 6.66 15.75 -0.46
CA HIS A 3 6.26 14.38 -0.76
C HIS A 3 4.78 14.35 -1.13
N VAL A 4 4.43 13.52 -2.09
CA VAL A 4 3.04 13.20 -2.42
C VAL A 4 2.82 11.73 -2.13
N ILE A 5 1.82 11.44 -1.31
CA ILE A 5 1.38 10.08 -1.00
C ILE A 5 0.07 9.80 -1.74
N TRP A 6 -0.03 8.66 -2.38
CA TRP A 6 -1.33 8.11 -2.76
C TRP A 6 -1.72 6.96 -1.84
N THR A 7 -2.95 6.99 -1.35
CA THR A 7 -3.53 5.97 -0.48
C THR A 7 -5.05 5.84 -0.74
N GLN A 8 -5.63 4.69 -0.39
CA GLN A 8 -7.07 4.46 -0.49
C GLN A 8 -7.91 5.23 0.56
N TRP A 9 -7.29 5.83 1.57
CA TRP A 9 -7.99 6.48 2.69
C TRP A 9 -8.14 7.99 2.47
N ASP A 10 -9.37 8.43 2.18
CA ASP A 10 -9.73 9.84 2.01
C ASP A 10 -9.71 10.66 3.31
N ASP A 11 -9.60 9.99 4.45
CA ASP A 11 -9.57 10.58 5.79
C ASP A 11 -8.18 10.52 6.43
N LEU A 12 -7.17 9.96 5.75
CA LEU A 12 -5.82 9.88 6.30
C LEU A 12 -5.26 11.28 6.58
N GLU A 13 -4.94 11.55 7.84
CA GLU A 13 -4.18 12.72 8.23
C GLU A 13 -2.71 12.51 7.88
N VAL A 14 -2.15 13.45 7.12
CA VAL A 14 -0.74 13.41 6.71
C VAL A 14 0.05 14.53 7.38
N PRO A 15 1.32 14.29 7.76
CA PRO A 15 2.18 15.32 8.34
C PRO A 15 2.37 16.53 7.42
N GLU A 16 2.78 17.65 8.02
CA GLU A 16 3.14 18.86 7.26
C GLU A 16 4.21 18.55 6.21
N GLY A 17 4.03 19.10 5.00
CA GLY A 17 4.93 18.88 3.87
C GLY A 17 4.65 17.63 3.03
N ILE A 18 3.66 16.81 3.42
CA ILE A 18 3.12 15.70 2.62
C ILE A 18 1.76 16.09 2.04
N VAL A 19 1.59 15.92 0.72
CA VAL A 19 0.31 16.09 0.03
C VAL A 19 -0.36 14.73 -0.11
N ARG A 20 -1.62 14.62 0.32
CA ARG A 20 -2.42 13.40 0.17
C ARG A 20 -3.18 13.39 -1.15
N ARG A 21 -2.95 12.35 -1.94
CA ARG A 21 -3.81 11.89 -3.02
C ARG A 21 -4.60 10.67 -2.55
N SER A 22 -5.83 10.56 -3.00
CA SER A 22 -6.75 9.48 -2.66
C SER A 22 -7.87 9.40 -3.69
N PRO A 23 -8.76 8.39 -3.66
CA PRO A 23 -9.82 8.24 -4.66
C PRO A 23 -10.71 9.48 -4.83
N SER A 24 -10.90 10.28 -3.78
CA SER A 24 -11.68 11.53 -3.87
C SER A 24 -11.05 12.63 -4.74
N ASN A 25 -9.75 12.58 -5.01
CA ASN A 25 -9.03 13.67 -5.70
C ASN A 25 -8.02 13.21 -6.75
N THR A 26 -7.83 11.90 -6.95
CA THR A 26 -6.91 11.32 -7.94
C THR A 26 -7.37 9.93 -8.36
N ASP A 27 -7.77 9.80 -9.62
CA ASP A 27 -8.09 8.54 -10.27
C ASP A 27 -6.80 7.92 -10.83
N LEU A 28 -6.37 6.80 -10.24
CA LEU A 28 -5.15 6.12 -10.65
C LEU A 28 -5.17 5.65 -12.11
N GLU A 29 -6.33 5.43 -12.71
CA GLU A 29 -6.42 4.98 -14.09
C GLU A 29 -6.27 6.15 -15.07
N ARG A 30 -6.80 7.33 -14.72
CA ARG A 30 -6.96 8.44 -15.67
C ARG A 30 -5.96 9.58 -15.48
N ASP A 31 -5.51 9.80 -14.25
CA ASP A 31 -4.71 10.97 -13.91
C ASP A 31 -3.21 10.75 -14.14
N ASN A 32 -2.47 11.87 -14.18
CA ASN A 32 -1.02 11.85 -14.15
C ASN A 32 -0.54 11.49 -12.73
N LEU A 33 0.35 10.50 -12.64
CA LEU A 33 0.88 9.93 -11.40
C LEU A 33 2.36 10.29 -11.15
N ASP A 34 2.93 11.19 -11.96
CA ASP A 34 4.33 11.60 -11.90
C ASP A 34 4.69 12.26 -10.57
N ASP A 35 3.76 12.96 -9.91
CA ASP A 35 4.03 13.64 -8.64
C ASP A 35 4.09 12.67 -7.45
N ILE A 36 3.58 11.45 -7.58
CA ILE A 36 3.51 10.45 -6.51
C ILE A 36 4.91 9.97 -6.14
N THR A 37 5.28 10.21 -4.88
CA THR A 37 6.57 9.78 -4.31
C THR A 37 6.44 8.67 -3.27
N ILE A 38 5.25 8.48 -2.71
CA ILE A 38 4.90 7.44 -1.75
C ILE A 38 3.61 6.78 -2.25
N TYR A 39 3.57 5.46 -2.35
CA TYR A 39 2.39 4.73 -2.79
C TYR A 39 2.03 3.62 -1.81
N VAL A 40 0.77 3.62 -1.39
CA VAL A 40 0.14 2.54 -0.65
C VAL A 40 -0.88 1.88 -1.58
N PRO A 41 -0.60 0.70 -2.15
CA PRO A 41 -1.54 0.01 -3.03
C PRO A 41 -2.87 -0.28 -2.32
N THR A 42 -3.96 -0.27 -3.08
CA THR A 42 -5.28 -0.64 -2.56
C THR A 42 -5.25 -2.06 -1.98
N TYR A 43 -5.75 -2.21 -0.75
CA TYR A 43 -5.76 -3.46 -0.01
C TYR A 43 -6.57 -4.53 -0.75
N ALA A 44 -6.07 -5.76 -0.73
CA ALA A 44 -6.71 -6.95 -1.32
C ALA A 44 -6.94 -6.91 -2.85
N VAL A 45 -6.34 -5.98 -3.60
CA VAL A 45 -6.38 -5.98 -5.07
C VAL A 45 -5.30 -6.89 -5.68
N GLY A 46 -4.15 -7.02 -5.02
CA GLY A 46 -3.02 -7.84 -5.48
C GLY A 46 -2.21 -7.19 -6.62
N ARG A 47 -1.66 -8.01 -7.52
CA ARG A 47 -0.76 -7.57 -8.61
C ARG A 47 -1.28 -6.38 -9.44
N PRO A 48 -2.58 -6.27 -9.81
CA PRO A 48 -3.07 -5.12 -10.57
C PRO A 48 -2.77 -3.77 -9.90
N ALA A 49 -2.84 -3.68 -8.56
CA ALA A 49 -2.51 -2.46 -7.84
C ALA A 49 -1.00 -2.15 -7.86
N LEU A 50 -0.15 -3.17 -8.02
CA LEU A 50 1.30 -3.01 -8.15
C LEU A 50 1.71 -2.55 -9.56
N GLU A 51 1.01 -2.98 -10.62
CA GLU A 51 1.31 -2.55 -12.00
C GLU A 51 1.20 -1.02 -12.17
N LEU A 52 0.35 -0.36 -11.37
CA LEU A 52 0.22 1.10 -11.35
C LEU A 52 1.53 1.82 -10.96
N THR A 53 2.42 1.17 -10.20
CA THR A 53 3.74 1.73 -9.84
C THR A 53 4.64 1.98 -11.04
N ARG A 54 4.39 1.31 -12.17
CA ARG A 54 5.11 1.54 -13.43
C ARG A 54 4.80 2.91 -14.04
N ARG A 55 3.64 3.49 -13.72
CA ARG A 55 3.21 4.83 -14.13
C ARG A 55 3.69 5.94 -13.19
N MET A 56 4.41 5.60 -12.12
CA MET A 56 4.89 6.55 -11.11
C MET A 56 6.41 6.69 -11.19
N PRO A 57 6.95 7.45 -12.16
CA PRO A 57 8.40 7.53 -12.38
C PRO A 57 9.18 8.10 -11.18
N ASN A 58 8.54 8.94 -10.36
CA ASN A 58 9.16 9.55 -9.19
C ASN A 58 8.86 8.82 -7.86
N LEU A 59 8.30 7.60 -7.92
CA LEU A 59 8.02 6.81 -6.73
C LEU A 59 9.32 6.44 -6.01
N LYS A 60 9.39 6.79 -4.72
CA LYS A 60 10.54 6.54 -3.83
C LYS A 60 10.22 5.50 -2.77
N ILE A 61 8.97 5.48 -2.27
CA ILE A 61 8.56 4.58 -1.19
C ILE A 61 7.32 3.80 -1.64
N LEU A 62 7.43 2.46 -1.66
CA LEU A 62 6.31 1.55 -1.83
C LEU A 62 5.98 0.94 -0.47
N GLN A 63 4.82 1.26 0.08
CA GLN A 63 4.37 0.77 1.38
C GLN A 63 3.26 -0.26 1.18
N MET A 64 3.57 -1.53 1.42
CA MET A 64 2.60 -2.61 1.34
C MET A 64 1.67 -2.59 2.57
N PRO A 65 0.33 -2.72 2.40
CA PRO A 65 -0.63 -2.79 3.50
C PRO A 65 -0.78 -4.21 4.08
N ASN A 66 0.09 -5.13 3.68
CA ASN A 66 0.11 -6.53 4.10
C ASN A 66 1.51 -6.91 4.64
N ALA A 67 1.57 -8.02 5.38
CA ALA A 67 2.82 -8.51 5.96
C ALA A 67 3.76 -9.11 4.90
N GLY A 68 3.23 -9.94 3.99
CA GLY A 68 3.95 -10.42 2.81
C GLY A 68 4.22 -9.29 1.82
N TYR A 69 5.31 -9.38 1.05
CA TYR A 69 5.69 -8.34 0.09
C TYR A 69 6.45 -8.91 -1.12
N GLU A 70 6.49 -10.22 -1.27
CA GLU A 70 7.26 -10.94 -2.28
C GLU A 70 6.87 -10.48 -3.69
N ASP A 71 5.57 -10.32 -3.95
CA ASP A 71 5.02 -9.84 -5.23
C ASP A 71 5.47 -8.40 -5.56
N ALA A 72 5.80 -7.59 -4.55
CA ALA A 72 6.20 -6.20 -4.73
C ALA A 72 7.67 -6.05 -5.16
N LEU A 73 8.50 -7.09 -4.97
CA LEU A 73 9.93 -7.04 -5.29
C LEU A 73 10.18 -6.73 -6.77
N GLU A 74 9.36 -7.30 -7.67
CA GLU A 74 9.43 -7.06 -9.13
C GLU A 74 9.27 -5.58 -9.51
N PHE A 75 8.59 -4.80 -8.67
CA PHE A 75 8.25 -3.40 -8.93
C PHE A 75 9.21 -2.41 -8.30
N THR A 76 10.17 -2.89 -7.51
CA THR A 76 11.20 -2.03 -6.90
C THR A 76 12.26 -1.62 -7.93
N ARG A 77 12.74 -0.38 -7.80
CA ARG A 77 13.80 0.20 -8.65
C ARG A 77 14.96 0.68 -7.78
N PRO A 78 16.18 0.82 -8.33
CA PRO A 78 17.33 1.32 -7.58
C PRO A 78 17.02 2.62 -6.83
N GLY A 79 17.31 2.65 -5.53
CA GLY A 79 17.04 3.80 -4.65
C GLY A 79 15.63 3.88 -4.07
N MET A 80 14.72 2.97 -4.43
CA MET A 80 13.41 2.87 -3.76
C MET A 80 13.53 2.18 -2.38
N THR A 81 12.64 2.57 -1.47
CA THR A 81 12.40 1.87 -0.20
C THR A 81 11.10 1.07 -0.31
N LEU A 82 11.17 -0.23 -0.02
CA LEU A 82 10.00 -1.10 0.13
C LEU A 82 9.74 -1.30 1.62
N CYS A 83 8.52 -1.01 2.05
CA CYS A 83 8.04 -1.21 3.41
C CYS A 83 6.85 -2.18 3.40
N ASN A 84 6.61 -2.88 4.51
CA ASN A 84 5.46 -3.75 4.69
C ASN A 84 4.68 -3.42 5.96
N GLY A 85 3.54 -4.09 6.14
CA GLY A 85 2.69 -3.99 7.32
C GLY A 85 3.00 -5.09 8.34
N LYS A 86 4.26 -5.31 8.71
CA LYS A 86 4.61 -6.34 9.69
C LYS A 86 3.88 -6.08 11.01
N GLY A 87 3.18 -7.09 11.52
CA GLY A 87 2.52 -7.04 12.83
C GLY A 87 1.10 -6.49 12.84
N ILE A 88 0.64 -5.82 11.76
CA ILE A 88 -0.65 -5.11 11.79
C ILE A 88 -1.87 -6.04 11.82
N HIS A 89 -1.68 -7.30 11.42
CA HIS A 89 -2.73 -8.33 11.35
C HIS A 89 -2.53 -9.45 12.38
N ASP A 90 -1.56 -9.35 13.30
CA ASP A 90 -1.16 -10.48 14.16
C ASP A 90 -2.29 -10.94 15.07
N ALA A 91 -2.99 -10.00 15.72
CA ALA A 91 -4.09 -10.30 16.64
C ALA A 91 -5.27 -10.96 15.90
N SER A 92 -5.77 -10.33 14.83
CA SER A 92 -6.88 -10.86 14.04
C SER A 92 -6.55 -12.21 13.40
N THR A 93 -5.31 -12.39 12.92
CA THR A 93 -4.84 -13.67 12.38
C THR A 93 -4.80 -14.75 13.46
N SER A 94 -4.36 -14.40 14.67
CA SER A 94 -4.33 -15.35 15.81
C SER A 94 -5.73 -15.76 16.24
N GLU A 95 -6.64 -14.80 16.36
CA GLU A 95 -8.05 -15.04 16.69
C GLU A 95 -8.72 -15.94 15.64
N LEU A 96 -8.50 -15.65 14.35
CA LEU A 96 -9.00 -16.47 13.26
C LEU A 96 -8.44 -17.90 13.32
N ALA A 97 -7.14 -18.06 13.54
CA ALA A 97 -6.49 -19.36 13.62
C ALA A 97 -7.07 -20.22 14.76
N VAL A 98 -7.21 -19.63 15.96
CA VAL A 98 -7.80 -20.32 17.12
C VAL A 98 -9.28 -20.64 16.86
N GLY A 99 -10.04 -19.71 16.28
CA GLY A 99 -11.44 -19.92 15.92
C GLY A 99 -11.63 -21.07 14.94
N LEU A 100 -10.82 -21.12 13.88
CA LEU A 100 -10.83 -22.22 12.90
C LEU A 100 -10.44 -23.56 13.52
N ALA A 101 -9.46 -23.58 14.43
CA ALA A 101 -9.07 -24.79 15.14
C ALA A 101 -10.20 -25.35 16.01
N ILE A 102 -10.93 -24.48 16.72
CA ILE A 102 -12.10 -24.88 17.52
C ILE A 102 -13.22 -25.41 16.60
N ALA A 103 -13.54 -24.68 15.54
CA ALA A 103 -14.60 -25.04 14.59
C ALA A 103 -14.32 -26.35 13.85
N SER A 104 -13.05 -26.71 13.65
CA SER A 104 -12.69 -28.01 13.06
C SER A 104 -12.85 -29.19 14.03
N LEU A 105 -12.98 -28.94 15.33
CA LEU A 105 -12.98 -29.96 16.40
C LEU A 105 -14.33 -30.06 17.15
N ARG A 106 -15.31 -29.23 16.80
CA ARG A 106 -16.61 -29.08 17.46
C ARG A 106 -17.70 -28.94 16.42
#